data_AF-A0A828P1A7-F1
#
_entry.id   AF-A0A828P1A7-F1
#
_cell.length_a   1.000
_cell.length_b   1.000
_cell.length_c   1.000
_cell.angle_alpha   90.00
_cell.angle_beta   90.00
_cell.angle_gamma   90.00
#
_symmetry.space_group_name_H-M   'P 1'
#
loop_
_entity.id
_entity.type
_entity.pdbx_description
1 polymer ?
#
loop_
_entity_poly.entity_id
_entity_poly.type
_entity_poly.pdbx_seq_one_letter_code
_entity_poly.pdbx_strand_id
1 'polypeptide(L)' 'MKWIVIDTVIQPTCGISFSAIWGDMKMIIWYQPTIFLTPGSIFTPVKSGIIFKDKEYPITIYNITPFNKDLWSLLKSSQ' A
#
# COMPACT_ATOMS: atom_id res chain seq x y z
N MET A 1 0.01 -9.49 12.80
CA MET A 1 -1.26 -9.01 12.20
C MET A 1 -1.06 -8.94 10.69
N LYS A 2 -1.93 -9.56 9.88
CA LYS A 2 -1.77 -9.64 8.42
C LYS A 2 -2.65 -8.59 7.75
N TRP A 3 -2.14 -7.93 6.71
CA TRP A 3 -2.88 -6.95 5.91
C TRP A 3 -3.11 -7.50 4.51
N ILE A 4 -4.29 -7.22 3.96
CA ILE A 4 -4.72 -7.64 2.62
C ILE A 4 -4.80 -6.41 1.73
N VAL A 5 -4.20 -6.45 0.54
CA VAL A 5 -4.29 -5.40 -0.46
C VAL A 5 -5.64 -5.51 -1.17
N ILE A 6 -6.42 -4.43 -1.14
CA ILE A 6 -7.73 -4.34 -1.81
C ILE A 6 -7.54 -3.82 -3.23
N ASP A 7 -6.78 -2.74 -3.37
CA ASP A 7 -6.60 -2.01 -4.62
C ASP A 7 -5.28 -1.24 -4.58
N THR A 8 -4.67 -1.00 -5.73
CA THR A 8 -3.35 -0.35 -5.82
C THR A 8 -3.29 0.58 -7.02
N VAL A 9 -2.85 1.81 -6.75
CA VAL A 9 -2.59 2.85 -7.74
C VAL A 9 -1.09 3.06 -7.81
N ILE A 10 -0.52 2.87 -8.99
CA ILE A 10 0.90 3.13 -9.26
C ILE A 10 1.00 4.51 -9.90
N GLN A 11 1.85 5.39 -9.38
CA GLN A 11 2.13 6.70 -9.97
C GLN A 11 3.58 6.74 -10.51
N PRO A 12 3.79 6.49 -11.82
CA PRO A 12 5.12 6.30 -12.39
C PRO A 12 6.00 7.56 -12.32
N THR A 13 5.38 8.73 -12.36
CA THR A 13 6.08 10.02 -12.48
C THR A 13 6.87 10.41 -11.23
N CYS A 14 6.43 9.99 -10.05
CA CYS A 14 7.09 10.30 -8.77
C CYS A 14 7.64 9.07 -8.05
N GLY A 15 7.46 7.87 -8.60
CA GLY A 15 7.94 6.62 -7.99
C GLY A 15 7.19 6.23 -6.71
N ILE A 16 6.02 6.81 -6.44
CA ILE A 16 5.18 6.49 -5.29
C ILE A 16 4.03 5.59 -5.74
N SER A 17 3.67 4.63 -4.89
CA SER A 17 2.46 3.83 -5.05
C SER A 17 1.53 4.04 -3.86
N PHE A 18 0.23 3.96 -4.13
CA PHE A 18 -0.82 4.00 -3.14
C PHE A 18 -1.49 2.64 -3.10
N SER A 19 -1.67 2.07 -1.92
CA SER A 19 -2.44 0.83 -1.76
C SER A 19 -3.54 1.02 -0.73
N ALA A 20 -4.76 0.68 -1.12
CA ALA A 20 -5.86 0.48 -0.18
C ALA A 20 -5.69 -0.90 0.45
N ILE A 21 -5.62 -0.96 1.77
CA ILE A 21 -5.37 -2.20 2.52
C ILE A 21 -6.45 -2.43 3.57
N TRP A 22 -6.72 -3.71 3.87
CA TRP A 22 -7.58 -4.16 4.96
C TRP A 22 -6.73 -4.87 6.01
N GLY A 23 -6.67 -4.31 7.22
CA GLY A 23 -6.17 -4.97 8.43
C GLY A 23 -7.31 -5.07 9.45
N ASP A 24 -7.17 -4.39 10.59
CA ASP A 24 -8.29 -4.18 11.53
C ASP A 24 -9.24 -3.08 11.03
N MET A 25 -8.73 -2.16 10.19
CA MET A 25 -9.50 -1.09 9.54
C MET A 25 -9.00 -0.91 8.10
N LYS A 26 -9.84 -0.34 7.23
CA LYS A 26 -9.41 0.09 5.89
C LYS A 26 -8.48 1.28 5.99
N MET A 27 -7.34 1.19 5.33
CA MET A 27 -6.35 2.28 5.27
C MET A 27 -5.84 2.47 3.85
N ILE A 28 -5.29 3.65 3.59
CA ILE A 28 -4.53 3.95 2.39
C ILE A 28 -3.08 4.16 2.83
N ILE A 29 -2.16 3.37 2.26
CA ILE A 29 -0.71 3.50 2.47
C ILE A 29 -0.06 4.16 1.26
N TRP A 30 0.86 5.07 1.53
CA TRP A 30 1.62 5.82 0.55
C TRP A 30 3.06 5.37 0.70
N TYR A 31 3.61 4.71 -0.30
CA TYR A 31 4.91 4.08 -0.15
C TYR A 31 5.72 4.12 -1.43
N GLN A 32 7.04 4.17 -1.27
CA GLN A 32 7.96 3.89 -2.36
C GLN A 32 8.10 2.36 -2.50
N PRO A 33 7.71 1.77 -3.64
CA PRO A 33 7.76 0.33 -3.82
C PRO A 33 9.18 -0.15 -4.12
N THR A 34 9.68 -1.12 -3.34
CA THR A 34 10.70 -2.06 -3.85
C THR A 34 10.05 -3.25 -4.56
N ILE A 35 8.81 -3.58 -4.18
CA ILE A 35 7.91 -4.47 -4.89
C ILE A 35 6.52 -3.83 -4.98
N PHE A 36 5.77 -4.16 -6.04
CA PHE A 36 4.38 -3.74 -6.14
C PHE A 36 3.48 -4.65 -5.31
N LEU A 37 2.72 -4.06 -4.41
CA LEU A 37 1.65 -4.72 -3.67
C LEU A 37 0.46 -4.84 -4.62
N THR A 38 0.15 -6.03 -5.12
CA THR A 38 -0.98 -6.22 -6.03
C THR A 38 -2.26 -6.55 -5.26
N PRO A 39 -3.45 -6.21 -5.81
CA PRO A 39 -4.73 -6.61 -5.22
C PRO A 39 -4.77 -8.11 -4.88
N GLY A 40 -5.29 -8.45 -3.70
CA GLY A 40 -5.32 -9.81 -3.16
C GLY A 40 -4.04 -10.26 -2.46
N SER A 41 -2.94 -9.49 -2.53
CA SER A 41 -1.72 -9.80 -1.80
C SER A 41 -1.93 -9.71 -0.29
N ILE A 42 -1.34 -10.64 0.46
CA ILE A 42 -1.35 -10.65 1.92
C ILE A 42 0.09 -10.47 2.40
N PHE A 43 0.31 -9.50 3.27
CA PHE A 43 1.63 -9.22 3.83
C PHE A 43 1.55 -8.90 5.32
N THR A 44 2.69 -8.98 5.99
CA THR A 44 2.83 -8.56 7.39
C THR A 44 3.70 -7.32 7.45
N PRO A 45 3.23 -6.17 7.96
CA PRO A 45 4.08 -5.03 8.17
C PRO A 45 5.12 -5.32 9.27
N VAL A 46 6.35 -4.89 9.04
CA VAL A 46 7.46 -4.95 10.00
C VAL A 46 8.17 -3.60 10.05
N LYS A 47 9.02 -3.37 11.05
CA LYS A 47 9.68 -2.06 11.24
C LYS A 47 10.52 -1.62 10.04
N SER A 48 11.12 -2.58 9.33
CA SER A 48 11.99 -2.41 8.17
C SER A 48 11.26 -2.40 6.83
N GLY A 49 9.96 -2.70 6.80
CA GLY A 49 9.19 -2.82 5.57
C GLY A 49 8.05 -3.82 5.70
N ILE A 50 8.04 -4.84 4.85
CA ILE A 50 6.99 -5.86 4.82
C ILE A 50 7.56 -7.27 4.67
N ILE A 51 6.88 -8.25 5.26
CA ILE A 51 7.08 -9.66 4.96
C ILE A 51 6.00 -10.08 3.96
N PHE A 52 6.43 -10.51 2.78
CA PHE A 52 5.59 -11.02 1.71
C PHE A 52 6.16 -12.35 1.22
N LYS A 53 5.35 -13.41 1.20
CA LYS A 53 5.78 -14.78 0.82
C LYS A 53 7.06 -15.23 1.54
N ASP A 54 7.08 -15.05 2.86
CA ASP A 54 8.19 -15.42 3.75
C ASP A 54 9.53 -14.73 3.45
N LYS A 55 9.51 -13.68 2.62
CA LYS A 55 10.67 -12.81 2.36
C LYS A 55 10.38 -11.41 2.86
N GLU A 56 11.39 -10.80 3.44
CA GLU A 56 11.34 -9.41 3.85
C GLU A 56 11.71 -8.51 2.67
N TYR A 57 10.87 -7.53 2.41
CA TYR A 57 11.10 -6.49 1.41
C TYR A 57 11.14 -5.14 2.12
N PRO A 58 12.22 -4.37 1.96
CA PRO A 58 12.24 -3.01 2.45
C PRO A 58 11.18 -2.21 1.68
N ILE A 59 10.35 -1.46 2.39
CA ILE A 59 9.48 -0.45 1.77
C ILE A 59 9.51 0.79 2.65
N THR A 60 9.53 1.96 2.01
CA THR A 60 9.45 3.23 2.73
C THR A 60 8.02 3.72 2.69
N ILE A 61 7.34 3.69 3.83
CA ILE A 61 5.98 4.24 3.98
C ILE A 61 6.12 5.71 4.37
N TYR A 62 5.57 6.61 3.55
CA TYR A 62 5.54 8.04 3.81
C TYR A 62 4.33 8.46 4.63
N ASN A 63 3.19 7.83 4.37
CA ASN A 63 1.95 8.17 5.04
C ASN A 63 1.00 6.96 5.15
N ILE A 64 0.21 6.94 6.21
CA ILE A 64 -0.88 5.99 6.44
C ILE A 64 -2.09 6.78 6.89
N THR A 65 -3.21 6.61 6.18
CA THR A 65 -4.47 7.29 6.51
C THR A 65 -5.61 6.29 6.57
N PRO A 66 -6.63 6.50 7.42
CA PRO A 66 -7.88 5.77 7.30
C PRO A 66 -8.45 5.92 5.88
N PHE A 67 -9.11 4.88 5.38
CA PHE A 67 -9.62 4.92 4.03
C PHE A 67 -10.69 5.99 3.86
N ASN A 68 -10.45 6.89 2.91
CA ASN A 68 -11.38 7.92 2.48
C ASN A 68 -11.68 7.72 1.00
N LYS A 69 -12.97 7.60 0.66
CA LYS A 69 -13.43 7.31 -0.71
C LYS A 69 -13.11 8.44 -1.69
N ASP A 70 -13.23 9.69 -1.26
CA ASP A 70 -12.98 10.85 -2.11
C ASP A 70 -11.49 10.99 -2.39
N LEU A 71 -10.64 10.80 -1.36
CA LEU A 71 -9.19 10.74 -1.52
C LEU A 71 -8.77 9.60 -2.46
N TRP A 72 -9.31 8.40 -2.28
CA TRP A 72 -9.00 7.27 -3.16
C TRP A 72 -9.40 7.54 -4.62
N SER A 73 -10.54 8.19 -4.83
CA SER A 73 -11.01 8.54 -6.17
C SER A 73 -10.11 9.58 -6.83
N LEU A 74 -9.64 10.58 -6.06
CA LEU A 74 -8.67 11.56 -6.52
C LEU A 74 -7.34 10.90 -6.93
N LEU A 75 -6.80 10.01 -6.10
CA LEU A 75 -5.56 9.28 -6.39
C LEU A 75 -5.66 8.44 -7.67
N LYS A 76 -6.82 7.83 -7.94
CA LYS A 76 -7.04 7.09 -9.18
C LYS A 76 -7.13 8.01 -10.41
N SER A 77 -7.63 9.23 -10.24
CA SER A 77 -7.74 10.20 -11.33
C SER A 77 -6.41 10.92 -11.65
N SER A 78 -5.39 10.79 -10.79
CA SER A 78 -4.09 11.42 -11.00
C SER A 78 -3.08 10.56 -11.76
N GLN A 79 -3.53 9.44 -12.35
CA GLN A 79 -2.76 8.64 -13.32
C GLN A 79 -2.76 9.30 -14.70
#